data_AF-A0A7M3W4J8-F1
#
_entry.id   AF-A0A7M3W4J8-F1
#
_cell.length_a   1.000
_cell.length_b   1.000
_cell.length_c   1.000
_cell.angle_alpha   90.00
_cell.angle_beta   90.00
_cell.angle_gamma   90.00
#
_symmetry.space_group_name_H-M   'P 1'
#
loop_
_entity.id
_entity.type
_entity.pdbx_description
1 polymer ?
#
loop_
_entity_poly.entity_id
_entity_poly.type
_entity_poly.pdbx_seq_one_letter_code
_entity_poly.pdbx_strand_id
1 'polypeptide(L)'
;MDGAKLIWREVVIEDPDGGKIILWPHLPCILMPNQIRSREIWDGLALLLSTNDFLSMKDDDMNERKSPGANVEAAISSGTQFGKLLKELRELEIDGPHIPDPEPMRLVTHAQNARGGLPIYLIEPDISEEKWVDWLSRSADMQVRISSLLSRLTSNKRWKKDSTKAVSKIQHDRFIDTEMGAASATCFSWNAEEERVIGRNLSEERDMRFASRIRGALADLRDSRVDVDGSSQTLLMVPVHQARLPSIEESILAWPEPETIRSME
;
A
#
# COMPACT_ATOMS: atom_id res chain seq x y z
N MET A 1 2.13 19.58 14.33
CA MET A 1 1.94 18.71 13.14
C MET A 1 0.46 18.76 12.84
N ASP A 2 0.09 19.44 11.77
CA ASP A 2 -1.27 19.33 11.22
C ASP A 2 -1.52 17.83 10.97
N GLY A 3 -2.66 17.31 11.43
CA GLY A 3 -2.88 15.86 11.43
C GLY A 3 -2.81 15.31 10.01
N ALA A 4 -1.99 14.27 9.80
CA ALA A 4 -1.86 13.57 8.52
C ALA A 4 -3.25 13.28 7.91
N LYS A 5 -3.51 13.87 6.74
CA LYS A 5 -4.82 13.83 6.07
C LYS A 5 -5.00 12.50 5.32
N LEU A 6 -6.23 12.00 5.28
CA LEU A 6 -6.60 10.85 4.47
C LEU A 6 -7.15 11.38 3.15
N ILE A 7 -6.29 11.42 2.14
CA ILE A 7 -6.58 12.02 0.83
C ILE A 7 -6.97 10.96 -0.19
N TRP A 8 -7.82 11.32 -1.14
CA TRP A 8 -8.38 10.39 -2.13
C TRP A 8 -7.71 10.45 -3.50
N ARG A 9 -6.91 11.49 -3.73
CA ARG A 9 -6.29 11.80 -5.02
C ARG A 9 -4.80 11.54 -4.94
N GLU A 10 -4.22 11.31 -6.11
CA GLU A 10 -2.79 11.07 -6.24
C GLU A 10 -1.95 12.27 -5.77
N VAL A 11 -0.76 11.94 -5.26
CA VAL A 11 0.30 12.89 -4.97
C VAL A 11 1.40 12.67 -5.98
N VAL A 12 1.79 13.74 -6.67
CA VAL A 12 2.85 13.70 -7.67
C VAL A 12 4.09 14.34 -7.09
N ILE A 13 5.18 13.57 -7.03
CA ILE A 13 6.49 14.00 -6.55
C ILE A 13 7.44 14.06 -7.73
N GLU A 14 8.09 15.20 -7.95
CA GLU A 14 9.17 15.33 -8.93
C GLU A 14 10.49 14.92 -8.28
N ASP A 15 11.12 13.86 -8.80
CA ASP A 15 12.38 13.37 -8.25
C ASP A 15 13.53 14.29 -8.68
N PRO A 16 14.48 14.65 -7.78
CA PRO A 16 15.59 15.53 -8.11
C PRO A 16 16.54 14.93 -9.17
N ASP A 17 16.57 13.60 -9.30
CA ASP A 17 17.35 12.90 -10.33
C ASP A 17 16.54 12.72 -11.64
N GLY A 18 15.35 13.32 -11.71
CA GLY A 18 14.47 13.36 -12.88
C GLY A 18 13.33 12.33 -12.84
N GLY A 19 12.26 12.62 -13.57
CA GLY A 19 11.04 11.80 -13.58
C GLY A 19 10.07 12.14 -12.43
N LYS A 20 8.96 11.41 -12.37
CA LYS A 20 7.86 11.66 -11.44
C LYS A 20 7.42 10.36 -10.77
N ILE A 21 7.15 10.44 -9.48
CA ILE A 21 6.52 9.38 -8.69
C ILE A 21 5.07 9.79 -8.45
N ILE A 22 4.14 8.94 -8.86
CA ILE A 22 2.70 9.10 -8.61
C ILE A 22 2.34 8.17 -7.47
N LEU A 23 2.21 8.72 -6.27
CA LEU A 23 1.64 8.01 -5.14
C LEU A 23 0.12 8.03 -5.26
N TRP A 24 -0.49 6.89 -5.56
CA TRP A 24 -1.93 6.79 -5.70
C TRP A 24 -2.56 6.12 -4.47
N PRO A 25 -3.36 6.84 -3.67
CA PRO A 25 -3.96 6.28 -2.47
C PRO A 25 -5.14 5.35 -2.82
N HIS A 26 -5.15 4.16 -2.22
CA HIS A 26 -6.30 3.25 -2.24
C HIS A 26 -6.62 2.74 -0.83
N LEU A 27 -7.82 2.19 -0.67
CA LEU A 27 -8.17 1.43 0.52
C LEU A 27 -7.88 -0.05 0.29
N PRO A 28 -7.34 -0.78 1.28
CA PRO A 28 -7.10 -2.20 1.16
C PRO A 28 -8.41 -2.96 0.91
N CYS A 29 -8.37 -3.94 0.00
CA CYS A 29 -9.47 -4.89 -0.27
C CYS A 29 -10.77 -4.25 -0.79
N ILE A 30 -10.74 -3.01 -1.27
CA ILE A 30 -11.95 -2.29 -1.75
C ILE A 30 -11.73 -1.85 -3.18
N LEU A 31 -12.74 -2.04 -4.03
CA LEU A 31 -12.72 -1.49 -5.37
C LEU A 31 -12.96 0.03 -5.30
N MET A 32 -11.95 0.82 -5.65
CA MET A 32 -12.01 2.27 -5.58
C MET A 32 -12.88 2.83 -6.71
N PRO A 33 -13.74 3.85 -6.47
CA PRO A 33 -14.56 4.45 -7.52
C PRO A 33 -13.73 4.96 -8.72
N ASN A 34 -14.21 4.69 -9.94
CA ASN A 34 -13.54 5.11 -11.18
C ASN A 34 -13.20 6.60 -11.24
N GLN A 35 -14.00 7.44 -10.58
CA GLN A 35 -13.89 8.89 -10.58
C GLN A 35 -12.68 9.39 -9.78
N ILE A 36 -12.13 8.59 -8.86
CA ILE A 36 -10.94 8.92 -8.06
C ILE A 36 -9.66 8.21 -8.49
N ARG A 37 -9.76 7.23 -9.40
CA ARG A 37 -8.59 6.55 -9.97
C ARG A 37 -7.74 7.52 -10.80
N SER A 38 -6.42 7.31 -10.77
CA SER A 38 -5.48 8.05 -11.62
C SER A 38 -5.85 7.88 -13.11
N ARG A 39 -5.70 8.96 -13.87
CA ARG A 39 -5.86 8.98 -15.34
C ARG A 39 -4.54 9.18 -16.06
N GLU A 40 -3.45 9.31 -15.31
CA GLU A 40 -2.12 9.51 -15.86
C GLU A 40 -1.65 8.27 -16.60
N ILE A 41 -0.90 8.49 -17.67
CA ILE A 41 -0.19 7.42 -18.39
C ILE A 41 1.18 7.30 -17.74
N TRP A 42 1.37 6.22 -16.98
CA TRP A 42 2.59 5.92 -16.23
C TRP A 42 3.39 4.83 -16.91
N ASP A 43 4.71 4.80 -16.73
CA ASP A 43 5.65 3.98 -17.49
C ASP A 43 6.13 2.73 -16.76
N GLY A 44 5.97 2.69 -15.45
CA GLY A 44 6.25 1.51 -14.62
C GLY A 44 5.37 1.50 -13.38
N LEU A 45 5.30 0.34 -12.73
CA LEU A 45 4.52 0.09 -11.53
C LEU A 45 5.45 -0.34 -10.39
N ALA A 46 5.40 0.34 -9.25
CA ALA A 46 6.14 -0.07 -8.05
C ALA A 46 5.14 -0.48 -6.96
N LEU A 47 5.17 -1.75 -6.58
CA LEU A 47 4.31 -2.32 -5.55
C LEU A 47 5.06 -2.40 -4.22
N LEU A 48 4.42 -1.96 -3.13
CA LEU A 48 4.94 -2.08 -1.78
C LEU A 48 4.76 -3.51 -1.23
N LEU A 49 5.23 -4.50 -1.99
CA LEU A 49 5.10 -5.93 -1.72
C LEU A 49 6.45 -6.61 -1.89
N SER A 50 6.64 -7.74 -1.20
CA SER A 50 7.74 -8.66 -1.46
C SER A 50 7.43 -9.57 -2.65
N THR A 51 8.44 -10.29 -3.15
CA THR A 51 8.27 -11.34 -4.16
C THR A 51 7.27 -12.41 -3.71
N ASN A 52 7.34 -12.83 -2.44
CA ASN A 52 6.45 -13.86 -1.90
C ASN A 52 5.01 -13.36 -1.78
N ASP A 53 4.80 -12.12 -1.36
CA ASP A 53 3.46 -11.54 -1.26
C ASP A 53 2.86 -11.33 -2.65
N PHE A 54 3.66 -10.94 -3.64
CA PHE A 54 3.21 -10.81 -5.02
C PHE A 54 2.77 -12.16 -5.59
N LEU A 55 3.55 -13.22 -5.38
CA LEU A 55 3.20 -14.57 -5.81
C LEU A 55 1.95 -15.08 -5.08
N SER A 56 1.85 -14.86 -3.77
CA SER A 56 0.67 -15.22 -2.97
C SER A 56 -0.58 -14.47 -3.45
N MET A 57 -0.46 -13.19 -3.80
CA MET A 57 -1.54 -12.40 -4.38
C MET A 57 -2.02 -12.97 -5.72
N LYS A 58 -1.11 -13.50 -6.55
CA LYS A 58 -1.46 -14.18 -7.81
C LYS A 58 -2.15 -15.53 -7.59
N ASP A 59 -1.68 -16.30 -6.61
CA ASP A 59 -2.32 -17.55 -6.23
C ASP A 59 -3.73 -17.30 -5.67
N ASP A 60 -3.89 -16.26 -4.85
CA ASP A 60 -5.19 -15.82 -4.34
C ASP A 60 -6.13 -15.42 -5.48
N ASP A 61 -5.67 -14.70 -6.51
CA ASP A 61 -6.48 -14.37 -7.70
C ASP A 61 -6.94 -15.65 -8.43
N MET A 62 -6.06 -16.64 -8.56
CA MET A 62 -6.41 -17.93 -9.17
C MET A 62 -7.43 -18.70 -8.33
N ASN A 63 -7.32 -18.64 -6.99
CA ASN A 63 -8.25 -19.28 -6.08
C ASN A 63 -9.61 -18.58 -6.05
N GLU A 64 -9.62 -17.25 -6.08
CA GLU A 64 -10.83 -16.42 -6.11
C GLU A 64 -11.66 -16.70 -7.37
N ARG A 65 -11.01 -16.89 -8.52
CA ARG A 65 -11.70 -17.30 -9.77
C ARG A 65 -12.35 -18.70 -9.68
N LYS A 66 -11.77 -19.61 -8.88
CA LYS A 66 -12.29 -20.97 -8.71
C LYS A 66 -13.39 -21.03 -7.66
N SER A 67 -13.29 -20.23 -6.61
CA SER A 67 -14.20 -20.23 -5.47
C SER A 67 -14.38 -18.80 -4.92
N PRO A 68 -15.20 -17.96 -5.59
CA PRO A 68 -15.39 -16.57 -5.18
C PRO A 68 -15.80 -16.42 -3.72
N GLY A 69 -15.14 -15.51 -3.01
CA GLY A 69 -15.37 -15.19 -1.60
C GLY A 69 -14.72 -16.15 -0.59
N ALA A 70 -14.15 -17.28 -1.03
CA ALA A 70 -13.53 -18.24 -0.11
C ALA A 70 -12.32 -17.66 0.62
N ASN A 71 -11.52 -16.85 -0.06
CA ASN A 71 -10.36 -16.18 0.53
C ASN A 71 -10.80 -15.21 1.64
N VAL A 72 -11.85 -14.43 1.39
CA VAL A 72 -12.45 -13.49 2.36
C VAL A 72 -12.97 -14.23 3.59
N GLU A 73 -13.73 -15.31 3.40
CA GLU A 73 -14.27 -16.09 4.52
C GLU A 73 -13.16 -16.77 5.35
N ALA A 74 -12.11 -17.27 4.69
CA ALA A 74 -10.95 -17.83 5.37
C ALA A 74 -10.22 -16.76 6.21
N ALA A 75 -9.99 -15.58 5.64
CA ALA A 75 -9.33 -14.48 6.34
C ALA A 75 -10.16 -13.96 7.52
N ILE A 76 -11.48 -13.81 7.38
CA ILE A 76 -12.38 -13.41 8.49
C ILE A 76 -12.36 -14.47 9.61
N SER A 77 -12.34 -15.74 9.25
CA SER A 77 -12.33 -16.86 10.21
C SER A 77 -11.01 -17.00 10.98
N SER A 78 -9.91 -16.39 10.50
CA SER A 78 -8.59 -16.46 11.14
C SER A 78 -8.51 -15.76 12.52
N GLY A 79 -9.45 -14.86 12.82
CA GLY A 79 -9.44 -14.09 14.07
C GLY A 79 -8.29 -13.06 14.19
N THR A 80 -7.62 -12.74 13.08
CA THR A 80 -6.56 -11.73 13.01
C THR A 80 -7.11 -10.30 12.98
N GLN A 81 -6.25 -9.27 13.13
CA GLN A 81 -6.66 -7.88 12.93
C GLN A 81 -7.12 -7.60 11.50
N PHE A 82 -6.49 -8.27 10.53
CA PHE A 82 -6.95 -8.23 9.14
C PHE A 82 -8.34 -8.86 8.98
N GLY A 83 -8.60 -10.02 9.59
CA GLY A 83 -9.95 -10.60 9.61
C GLY A 83 -11.00 -9.67 10.23
N LYS A 84 -10.63 -8.90 11.26
CA LYS A 84 -11.49 -7.86 11.83
C LYS A 84 -11.76 -6.71 10.85
N LEU A 85 -10.73 -6.22 10.14
CA LEU A 85 -10.89 -5.21 9.08
C LEU A 85 -11.94 -5.67 8.06
N LEU A 86 -11.75 -6.86 7.50
CA LEU A 86 -12.65 -7.41 6.48
C LEU A 86 -14.09 -7.55 7.01
N LYS A 87 -14.25 -8.00 8.25
CA LYS A 87 -15.59 -8.11 8.87
C LYS A 87 -16.28 -6.75 8.95
N GLU A 88 -15.58 -5.70 9.40
CA GLU A 88 -16.15 -4.35 9.49
C GLU A 88 -16.40 -3.74 8.10
N LEU A 89 -15.54 -3.99 7.11
CA LEU A 89 -15.77 -3.55 5.72
C LEU A 89 -17.01 -4.21 5.10
N ARG A 90 -17.25 -5.49 5.39
CA ARG A 90 -18.40 -6.26 4.89
C ARG A 90 -19.74 -5.75 5.44
N GLU A 91 -19.73 -4.99 6.54
CA GLU A 91 -20.93 -4.37 7.12
C GLU A 91 -21.32 -3.06 6.42
N LEU A 92 -20.45 -2.52 5.55
CA LEU A 92 -20.67 -1.28 4.81
C LEU A 92 -21.27 -1.56 3.42
N GLU A 93 -22.03 -0.60 2.89
CA GLU A 93 -22.62 -0.69 1.55
C GLU A 93 -21.61 -0.28 0.45
N ILE A 94 -20.47 -0.96 0.40
CA ILE A 94 -19.35 -0.70 -0.54
C ILE A 94 -19.02 -1.92 -1.41
N ASP A 95 -18.24 -1.71 -2.47
CA ASP A 95 -17.72 -2.79 -3.31
C ASP A 95 -16.47 -3.42 -2.67
N GLY A 96 -16.71 -4.28 -1.69
CA GLY A 96 -15.70 -5.02 -0.94
C GLY A 96 -16.28 -5.70 0.32
N PRO A 97 -15.45 -6.41 1.10
CA PRO A 97 -14.02 -6.64 0.87
C PRO A 97 -13.74 -7.71 -0.18
N HIS A 98 -12.60 -7.59 -0.87
CA HIS A 98 -12.08 -8.53 -1.88
C HIS A 98 -10.68 -9.04 -1.49
N ILE A 99 -10.39 -10.32 -1.76
CA ILE A 99 -9.05 -10.90 -1.65
C ILE A 99 -8.75 -11.72 -2.92
N PRO A 100 -7.69 -11.39 -3.67
CA PRO A 100 -6.67 -10.36 -3.39
C PRO A 100 -7.22 -8.93 -3.50
N ASP A 101 -6.42 -7.94 -3.09
CA ASP A 101 -6.79 -6.54 -3.24
C ASP A 101 -7.01 -6.19 -4.72
N PRO A 102 -8.21 -5.68 -5.09
CA PRO A 102 -8.59 -5.50 -6.48
C PRO A 102 -7.78 -4.39 -7.16
N GLU A 103 -7.27 -3.40 -6.41
CA GLU A 103 -6.60 -2.25 -7.01
C GLU A 103 -5.15 -2.52 -7.44
N PRO A 104 -4.28 -3.09 -6.59
CA PRO A 104 -2.99 -3.62 -7.03
C PRO A 104 -3.14 -4.64 -8.15
N MET A 105 -4.11 -5.57 -8.05
CA MET A 105 -4.35 -6.57 -9.11
C MET A 105 -4.76 -5.94 -10.45
N ARG A 106 -5.60 -4.91 -10.42
CA ARG A 106 -5.97 -4.16 -11.62
C ARG A 106 -4.76 -3.46 -12.24
N LEU A 107 -3.90 -2.84 -11.43
CA LEU A 107 -2.69 -2.17 -11.91
C LEU A 107 -1.68 -3.15 -12.50
N VAL A 108 -1.48 -4.31 -11.86
CA VAL A 108 -0.62 -5.38 -12.39
C VAL A 108 -1.16 -5.89 -13.73
N THR A 109 -2.47 -6.14 -13.81
CA THR A 109 -3.11 -6.57 -15.06
C THR A 109 -2.94 -5.51 -16.15
N HIS A 110 -3.03 -4.22 -15.82
CA HIS A 110 -2.75 -3.15 -16.77
C HIS A 110 -1.28 -3.15 -17.21
N ALA A 111 -0.34 -3.23 -16.27
CA ALA A 111 1.10 -3.27 -16.57
C ALA A 111 1.44 -4.41 -17.54
N GLN A 112 0.92 -5.61 -17.29
CA GLN A 112 1.20 -6.80 -18.12
C GLN A 112 0.64 -6.69 -19.54
N ASN A 113 -0.49 -5.99 -19.73
CA ASN A 113 -1.17 -5.91 -21.03
C ASN A 113 -0.82 -4.64 -21.83
N ALA A 114 -0.32 -3.58 -21.18
CA ALA A 114 -0.04 -2.30 -21.82
C ALA A 114 1.34 -2.29 -22.48
N ARG A 115 1.43 -1.76 -23.70
CA ARG A 115 2.69 -1.40 -24.40
C ARG A 115 3.76 -2.51 -24.42
N GLY A 116 3.34 -3.77 -24.50
CA GLY A 116 4.26 -4.93 -24.52
C GLY A 116 4.76 -5.40 -23.16
N GLY A 117 4.19 -4.88 -22.06
CA GLY A 117 4.58 -5.18 -20.69
C GLY A 117 5.33 -4.01 -20.07
N LEU A 118 4.70 -3.34 -19.11
CA LEU A 118 5.35 -2.29 -18.32
C LEU A 118 6.17 -2.92 -17.19
N PRO A 119 7.37 -2.40 -16.89
CA PRO A 119 8.18 -2.85 -15.77
C PRO A 119 7.40 -2.80 -14.44
N ILE A 120 7.45 -3.91 -13.69
CA ILE A 120 6.88 -4.01 -12.34
C ILE A 120 8.02 -4.16 -11.35
N TYR A 121 8.06 -3.32 -10.33
CA TYR A 121 9.07 -3.30 -9.28
C TYR A 121 8.45 -3.72 -7.94
N LEU A 122 9.11 -4.63 -7.23
CA LEU A 122 8.72 -5.06 -5.89
C LEU A 122 9.59 -4.36 -4.85
N ILE A 123 8.98 -3.40 -4.14
CA ILE A 123 9.71 -2.46 -3.30
C ILE A 123 10.14 -3.08 -1.98
N GLU A 124 9.43 -4.07 -1.45
CA GLU A 124 9.88 -4.73 -0.24
C GLU A 124 11.13 -5.58 -0.52
N PRO A 125 12.20 -5.46 0.29
CA PRO A 125 13.41 -6.26 0.10
C PRO A 125 13.15 -7.77 0.26
N ASP A 126 14.02 -8.57 -0.34
CA ASP A 126 13.93 -10.02 -0.25
C ASP A 126 14.52 -10.55 1.08
N ILE A 127 14.11 -11.75 1.50
CA ILE A 127 14.65 -12.43 2.69
C ILE A 127 16.13 -12.82 2.57
N SER A 128 16.70 -12.74 1.37
CA SER A 128 18.13 -12.90 1.13
C SER A 128 18.95 -11.69 1.62
N GLU A 129 18.32 -10.55 1.90
CA GLU A 129 18.99 -9.34 2.32
C GLU A 129 19.15 -9.26 3.85
N GLU A 130 20.38 -9.42 4.35
CA GLU A 130 20.68 -9.53 5.79
C GLU A 130 20.08 -8.39 6.64
N LYS A 131 20.22 -7.13 6.19
CA LYS A 131 19.65 -5.97 6.90
C LYS A 131 18.13 -6.02 6.99
N TRP A 132 17.46 -6.58 5.98
CA TRP A 132 16.01 -6.73 5.99
C TRP A 132 15.58 -7.86 6.92
N VAL A 133 16.30 -8.98 6.92
CA VAL A 133 16.07 -10.09 7.85
C VAL A 133 16.22 -9.65 9.31
N ASP A 134 17.21 -8.82 9.60
CA ASP A 134 17.36 -8.22 10.94
C ASP A 134 16.16 -7.33 11.30
N TRP A 135 15.71 -6.47 10.37
CA TRP A 135 14.51 -5.65 10.58
C TRP A 135 13.26 -6.51 10.83
N LEU A 136 13.05 -7.56 10.03
CA LEU A 136 11.94 -8.51 10.19
C LEU A 136 11.99 -9.21 11.55
N SER A 137 13.19 -9.59 12.00
CA SER A 137 13.40 -10.20 13.31
C SER A 137 13.05 -9.24 14.46
N ARG A 138 13.50 -7.99 14.38
CA ARG A 138 13.15 -6.93 15.35
C ARG A 138 11.64 -6.62 15.35
N SER A 139 11.01 -6.63 14.17
CA SER A 139 9.56 -6.44 14.02
C SER A 139 8.77 -7.59 14.68
N ALA A 140 9.20 -8.84 14.47
CA ALA A 140 8.59 -10.01 15.10
C ALA A 140 8.72 -9.98 16.63
N ASP A 141 9.87 -9.57 17.17
CA ASP A 141 10.07 -9.38 18.61
C ASP A 141 9.10 -8.35 19.20
N MET A 142 8.88 -7.24 18.49
CA MET A 142 7.90 -6.22 18.89
C MET A 142 6.47 -6.76 18.88
N GLN A 143 6.12 -7.56 17.87
CA GLN A 143 4.83 -8.24 17.82
C GLN A 143 4.63 -9.18 19.00
N VAL A 144 5.62 -10.01 19.34
CA VAL A 144 5.54 -10.91 20.52
C VAL A 144 5.34 -10.12 21.81
N ARG A 145 6.11 -9.05 22.03
CA ARG A 145 6.01 -8.20 23.23
C ARG A 145 4.63 -7.56 23.37
N ILE A 146 4.06 -7.07 22.28
CA ILE A 146 2.76 -6.39 22.29
C ILE A 146 1.60 -7.39 22.28
N SER A 147 1.79 -8.61 21.78
CA SER A 147 0.74 -9.64 21.66
C SER A 147 0.17 -10.17 22.99
N SER A 148 0.65 -9.66 24.14
CA SER A 148 0.11 -10.00 25.46
C SER A 148 -1.42 -9.90 25.52
N LEU A 149 -2.07 -10.83 26.23
CA LEU A 149 -3.53 -10.94 26.32
C LEU A 149 -4.23 -9.61 26.69
N LEU A 150 -3.61 -8.79 27.54
CA LEU A 150 -4.13 -7.49 27.98
C LEU A 150 -4.21 -6.47 26.84
N SER A 151 -3.29 -6.51 25.87
CA SER A 151 -3.31 -5.60 24.73
C SER A 151 -4.48 -5.91 23.80
N ARG A 152 -4.86 -7.20 23.67
CA ARG A 152 -6.00 -7.66 22.87
C ARG A 152 -7.33 -7.21 23.47
N LEU A 153 -7.48 -7.19 24.79
CA LEU A 153 -8.70 -6.72 25.46
C LEU A 153 -9.01 -5.25 25.19
N THR A 154 -7.98 -4.41 25.00
CA THR A 154 -8.16 -2.98 24.73
C THR A 154 -8.23 -2.64 23.24
N SER A 155 -7.92 -3.60 22.35
CA SER A 155 -7.89 -3.40 20.90
C SER A 155 -9.22 -2.85 20.35
N ASN A 156 -10.37 -3.36 20.79
CA ASN A 156 -11.67 -2.87 20.36
C ASN A 156 -11.94 -1.41 20.74
N LYS A 157 -11.51 -0.99 21.94
CA LYS A 157 -11.65 0.39 22.39
C LYS A 157 -10.71 1.33 21.61
N ARG A 158 -9.49 0.89 21.35
CA ARG A 158 -8.50 1.65 20.57
C ARG A 158 -8.95 1.81 19.13
N TRP A 159 -9.38 0.72 18.49
CA TRP A 159 -9.94 0.72 17.13
C TRP A 159 -11.06 1.75 16.97
N LYS A 160 -12.08 1.73 17.84
CA LYS A 160 -13.18 2.72 17.80
C LYS A 160 -12.68 4.16 17.99
N LYS A 161 -11.71 4.36 18.89
CA LYS A 161 -11.10 5.67 19.12
C LYS A 161 -10.34 6.16 17.88
N ASP A 162 -9.59 5.30 17.22
CA ASP A 162 -8.81 5.65 16.04
C ASP A 162 -9.72 5.90 14.82
N SER A 163 -10.80 5.12 14.66
CA SER A 163 -11.84 5.36 13.66
C SER A 163 -12.51 6.73 13.86
N THR A 164 -12.87 7.08 15.10
CA THR A 164 -13.46 8.40 15.41
C THR A 164 -12.49 9.55 15.08
N LYS A 165 -11.19 9.39 15.36
CA LYS A 165 -10.18 10.40 14.98
C LYS A 165 -10.04 10.51 13.47
N ALA A 166 -10.12 9.39 12.75
CA ALA A 166 -9.97 9.35 11.30
C ALA A 166 -11.01 10.22 10.59
N VAL A 167 -12.25 10.29 11.10
CA VAL A 167 -13.32 11.13 10.52
C VAL A 167 -12.88 12.58 10.29
N SER A 168 -12.16 13.17 11.26
CA SER A 168 -11.66 14.55 11.12
C SER A 168 -10.49 14.72 10.13
N LYS A 169 -9.87 13.62 9.72
CA LYS A 169 -8.72 13.59 8.80
C LYS A 169 -9.13 13.28 7.37
N ILE A 170 -10.31 12.72 7.15
CA ILE A 170 -10.83 12.38 5.82
C ILE A 170 -11.02 13.65 5.03
N GLN A 171 -10.30 13.76 3.91
CA GLN A 171 -10.49 14.85 2.98
C GLN A 171 -11.85 14.70 2.30
N HIS A 172 -12.57 15.80 2.13
CA HIS A 172 -13.78 15.80 1.32
C HIS A 172 -13.45 15.63 -0.16
N ASP A 173 -14.12 14.71 -0.85
CA ASP A 173 -14.15 14.59 -2.30
C ASP A 173 -15.60 14.38 -2.75
N ARG A 174 -16.01 15.05 -3.82
CA ARG A 174 -17.40 15.05 -4.32
C ARG A 174 -17.89 13.67 -4.79
N PHE A 175 -16.99 12.72 -5.03
CA PHE A 175 -17.34 11.37 -5.48
C PHE A 175 -17.22 10.31 -4.39
N ILE A 176 -16.97 10.73 -3.14
CA ILE A 176 -16.85 9.85 -1.99
C ILE A 176 -18.07 10.07 -1.10
N ASP A 177 -18.81 9.00 -0.89
CA ASP A 177 -19.96 8.97 -0.01
C ASP A 177 -19.56 8.65 1.45
N THR A 178 -20.56 8.61 2.32
CA THR A 178 -20.38 8.35 3.74
C THR A 178 -19.83 6.94 4.01
N GLU A 179 -20.25 5.93 3.23
CA GLU A 179 -19.83 4.53 3.40
C GLU A 179 -18.35 4.35 3.05
N MET A 180 -17.89 4.96 1.95
CA MET A 180 -16.48 5.00 1.58
C MET A 180 -15.64 5.78 2.61
N GLY A 181 -16.20 6.86 3.17
CA GLY A 181 -15.60 7.57 4.30
C GLY A 181 -15.47 6.69 5.55
N ALA A 182 -16.49 5.91 5.88
CA ALA A 182 -16.45 4.95 6.98
C ALA A 182 -15.40 3.86 6.73
N ALA A 183 -15.32 3.34 5.50
CA ALA A 183 -14.30 2.38 5.09
C ALA A 183 -12.88 2.93 5.28
N SER A 184 -12.63 4.18 4.87
CA SER A 184 -11.36 4.87 5.12
C SER A 184 -11.02 4.96 6.61
N ALA A 185 -11.99 5.29 7.46
CA ALA A 185 -11.80 5.33 8.91
C ALA A 185 -11.46 3.95 9.51
N THR A 186 -12.09 2.89 8.99
CA THR A 186 -11.81 1.50 9.38
C THR A 186 -10.40 1.08 8.93
N CYS A 187 -10.02 1.33 7.69
CA CYS A 187 -8.68 1.07 7.17
C CYS A 187 -7.60 1.85 7.93
N PHE A 188 -7.87 3.10 8.30
CA PHE A 188 -6.99 3.89 9.17
C PHE A 188 -6.80 3.24 10.54
N SER A 189 -7.87 2.72 11.13
CA SER A 189 -7.83 2.06 12.44
C SER A 189 -7.01 0.78 12.41
N TRP A 190 -7.16 -0.01 11.34
CA TRP A 190 -6.33 -1.18 11.09
C TRP A 190 -4.85 -0.81 10.99
N ASN A 191 -4.50 0.15 10.12
CA ASN A 191 -3.13 0.62 9.97
C ASN A 191 -2.56 1.15 11.31
N ALA A 192 -3.36 1.89 12.08
CA ALA A 192 -2.92 2.39 13.38
C ALA A 192 -2.65 1.28 14.42
N GLU A 193 -3.30 0.12 14.32
CA GLU A 193 -2.95 -1.05 15.14
C GLU A 193 -1.66 -1.72 14.62
N GLU A 194 -1.50 -1.91 13.31
CA GLU A 194 -0.28 -2.49 12.71
C GLU A 194 0.96 -1.65 13.04
N GLU A 195 0.90 -0.34 12.83
CA GLU A 195 1.99 0.59 13.15
C GLU A 195 2.30 0.66 14.66
N ARG A 196 1.30 0.40 15.51
CA ARG A 196 1.51 0.34 16.95
C ARG A 196 2.25 -0.93 17.37
N VAL A 197 2.00 -2.04 16.67
CA VAL A 197 2.68 -3.31 16.89
C VAL A 197 4.14 -3.23 16.47
N ILE A 198 4.42 -2.65 15.31
CA ILE A 198 5.80 -2.48 14.79
C ILE A 198 6.55 -1.42 15.60
N GLY A 199 5.88 -0.31 15.91
CA GLY A 199 6.45 0.81 16.65
C GLY A 199 7.22 1.78 15.76
N ARG A 200 7.20 3.06 16.17
CA ARG A 200 7.63 4.21 15.36
C ARG A 200 9.01 4.05 14.70
N ASN A 201 10.03 3.62 15.45
CA ASN A 201 11.40 3.54 14.92
C ASN A 201 11.51 2.53 13.76
N LEU A 202 10.87 1.35 13.92
CA LEU A 202 10.90 0.32 12.88
C LEU A 202 10.04 0.73 11.68
N SER A 203 8.92 1.43 11.91
CA SER A 203 8.09 2.01 10.85
C SER A 203 8.86 3.05 10.02
N GLU A 204 9.58 3.96 10.67
CA GLU A 204 10.42 4.97 10.00
C GLU A 204 11.58 4.32 9.23
N GLU A 205 12.22 3.29 9.79
CA GLU A 205 13.27 2.52 9.10
C GLU A 205 12.74 1.82 7.84
N ARG A 206 11.56 1.19 7.93
CA ARG A 206 10.88 0.56 6.79
C ARG A 206 10.53 1.58 5.70
N ASP A 207 9.86 2.66 6.09
CA ASP A 207 9.35 3.64 5.12
C ASP A 207 10.51 4.40 4.43
N MET A 208 11.62 4.67 5.14
CA MET A 208 12.85 5.20 4.55
C MET A 208 13.47 4.25 3.51
N ARG A 209 13.49 2.95 3.81
CA ARG A 209 14.00 1.96 2.87
C ARG A 209 13.08 1.80 1.65
N PHE A 210 11.77 1.82 1.86
CA PHE A 210 10.80 1.80 0.77
C PHE A 210 10.97 3.02 -0.13
N ALA A 211 11.15 4.21 0.44
CA ALA A 211 11.44 5.42 -0.32
C ALA A 211 12.72 5.31 -1.16
N SER A 212 13.82 4.82 -0.58
CA SER A 212 15.08 4.57 -1.29
C SER A 212 14.89 3.61 -2.49
N ARG A 213 14.13 2.53 -2.32
CA ARG A 213 13.84 1.56 -3.39
C ARG A 213 12.83 2.07 -4.42
N ILE A 214 11.87 2.92 -4.05
CA ILE A 214 10.97 3.60 -5.01
C ILE A 214 11.79 4.53 -5.91
N ARG A 215 12.72 5.32 -5.33
CA ARG A 215 13.64 6.15 -6.12
C ARG A 215 14.54 5.30 -7.02
N GLY A 216 15.00 4.16 -6.50
CA GLY A 216 15.74 3.14 -7.26
C GLY A 216 14.98 2.59 -8.46
N ALA A 217 13.70 2.26 -8.28
CA ALA A 217 12.82 1.79 -9.34
C ALA A 217 12.63 2.86 -10.42
N LEU A 218 12.46 4.13 -10.02
CA LEU A 218 12.41 5.24 -10.97
C LEU A 218 13.73 5.39 -11.74
N ALA A 219 14.88 5.23 -11.06
CA ALA A 219 16.20 5.28 -11.70
C ALA A 219 16.36 4.18 -12.76
N ASP A 220 16.07 2.92 -12.40
CA ASP A 220 16.11 1.79 -13.34
C ASP A 220 15.17 1.99 -14.53
N LEU A 221 13.97 2.53 -14.29
CA LEU A 221 12.98 2.83 -15.33
C LEU A 221 13.45 3.94 -16.29
N ARG A 222 14.20 4.94 -15.80
CA ARG A 222 14.83 5.97 -16.65
C ARG A 222 15.92 5.35 -17.51
N ASP A 223 16.78 4.53 -16.92
CA ASP A 223 17.93 3.93 -17.62
C ASP A 223 17.51 2.88 -18.67
N SER A 224 16.37 2.22 -18.45
CA SER A 224 15.83 1.19 -19.36
C SER A 224 15.15 1.75 -20.61
N ARG A 225 14.94 3.07 -20.70
CA ARG A 225 14.37 3.71 -21.90
C ARG A 225 15.44 3.85 -22.98
N VAL A 226 15.30 3.08 -24.06
CA VAL A 226 16.27 3.09 -25.16
C VAL A 226 16.13 4.30 -26.08
N ASP A 227 14.92 4.79 -26.38
CA ASP A 227 14.72 5.98 -27.23
C ASP A 227 13.22 6.36 -27.28
N VAL A 228 12.82 7.51 -26.74
CA VAL A 228 11.66 8.30 -27.22
C VAL A 228 11.92 9.74 -26.81
N ASP A 229 11.97 10.68 -27.77
CA ASP A 229 12.09 12.13 -27.61
C ASP A 229 12.20 12.63 -26.16
N GLY A 230 13.36 13.17 -25.79
CA GLY A 230 13.74 13.61 -24.43
C GLY A 230 12.84 14.69 -23.77
N SER A 231 11.61 14.86 -24.25
CA SER A 231 10.56 15.71 -23.71
C SER A 231 9.58 15.01 -22.76
N SER A 232 9.46 13.66 -22.76
CA SER A 232 8.52 12.98 -21.84
C SER A 232 9.21 12.56 -20.54
N GLN A 233 8.76 13.12 -19.41
CA GLN A 233 9.23 12.70 -18.08
C GLN A 233 8.80 11.25 -17.83
N THR A 234 9.67 10.44 -17.22
CA THR A 234 9.35 9.08 -16.79
C THR A 234 8.42 9.11 -15.59
N LEU A 235 7.27 8.44 -15.66
CA LEU A 235 6.27 8.38 -14.57
C LEU A 235 6.24 6.99 -13.93
N LEU A 236 6.48 6.89 -12.63
CA LEU A 236 6.35 5.65 -11.84
C LEU A 236 5.06 5.69 -11.02
N MET A 237 4.17 4.73 -11.24
CA MET A 237 2.94 4.56 -10.45
C MET A 237 3.22 3.74 -9.19
N VAL A 238 2.80 4.24 -8.03
CA VAL A 238 2.96 3.58 -6.73
C VAL A 238 1.61 3.55 -6.01
N PRO A 239 0.84 2.44 -6.06
CA PRO A 239 -0.33 2.30 -5.20
C PRO A 239 0.11 2.23 -3.73
N VAL A 240 -0.50 3.06 -2.88
CA VAL A 240 -0.22 3.10 -1.44
C VAL A 240 -1.54 3.05 -0.67
N HIS A 241 -1.59 2.28 0.42
CA HIS A 241 -2.70 2.36 1.35
C HIS A 241 -2.86 3.80 1.86
N GLN A 242 -4.05 4.37 1.75
CA GLN A 242 -4.33 5.77 2.08
C GLN A 242 -3.81 6.19 3.47
N ALA A 243 -3.89 5.29 4.45
CA ALA A 243 -3.42 5.54 5.81
C ALA A 243 -1.88 5.62 5.95
N ARG A 244 -1.13 5.01 5.03
CA ARG A 244 0.35 5.02 4.98
C ARG A 244 0.90 6.10 4.05
N LEU A 245 0.06 6.69 3.20
CA LEU A 245 0.49 7.68 2.23
C LEU A 245 1.35 8.80 2.84
N PRO A 246 0.97 9.42 3.98
CA PRO A 246 1.76 10.54 4.52
C PRO A 246 3.18 10.15 4.97
N SER A 247 3.37 8.94 5.51
CA SER A 247 4.70 8.51 5.97
C SER A 247 5.61 8.10 4.81
N ILE A 248 5.04 7.49 3.76
CA ILE A 248 5.76 7.18 2.53
C ILE A 248 6.13 8.46 1.77
N GLU A 249 5.19 9.41 1.64
CA GLU A 249 5.45 10.72 1.03
C GLU A 249 6.58 11.46 1.75
N GLU A 250 6.52 11.55 3.09
CA GLU A 250 7.56 12.19 3.91
C GLU A 250 8.93 11.51 3.71
N SER A 251 8.95 10.18 3.65
CA SER A 251 10.19 9.41 3.45
C SER A 251 10.79 9.60 2.06
N ILE A 252 9.97 9.76 1.01
CA ILE A 252 10.45 10.08 -0.35
C ILE A 252 11.00 11.50 -0.40
N LEU A 253 10.29 12.47 0.20
CA LEU A 253 10.69 13.88 0.25
C LEU A 253 11.93 14.13 1.14
N ALA A 254 12.35 13.15 1.93
CA ALA A 254 13.65 13.14 2.60
C ALA A 254 14.83 12.86 1.63
N TRP A 255 14.53 12.54 0.37
CA TRP A 255 15.47 12.27 -0.71
C TRP A 255 16.56 11.25 -0.35
N PRO A 256 16.21 10.04 0.14
CA PRO A 256 17.20 9.01 0.42
C PRO A 256 17.91 8.61 -0.87
N GLU A 257 19.19 8.23 -0.78
CA GLU A 257 19.93 7.71 -1.94
C GLU A 257 19.17 6.54 -2.61
N PRO A 258 19.04 6.52 -3.95
CA PRO A 258 18.34 5.44 -4.64
C PRO A 258 19.02 4.08 -4.44
N GLU A 259 18.30 3.09 -3.91
CA GLU A 259 18.79 1.71 -3.80
C GLU A 259 18.67 1.01 -5.16
N THR A 260 19.72 0.32 -5.61
CA THR A 260 19.65 -0.42 -6.88
C THR A 260 18.63 -1.55 -6.80
N ILE A 261 17.66 -1.53 -7.71
CA ILE A 261 16.62 -2.53 -7.87
C ILE A 261 16.38 -2.77 -9.36
N ARG A 262 15.89 -3.95 -9.73
CA ARG A 262 15.47 -4.28 -11.11
C ARG A 262 14.00 -4.61 -11.13
N SER A 263 13.36 -4.40 -12.27
CA SER A 263 12.00 -4.87 -12.49
C SER A 263 11.95 -6.40 -12.47
N MET A 264 10.79 -6.95 -12.17
CA MET A 264 10.50 -8.35 -12.40
C MET A 264 10.68 -8.68 -13.89
N GLU A 265 11.25 -9.86 -14.17
CA GLU A 265 11.28 -10.46 -15.51
C GLU A 265 9.91 -11.01 -15.92
#